data_AF-M1YUM9-F1
#
_entry.id   AF-M1YUM9-F1
#
_cell.length_a   1.000
_cell.length_b   1.000
_cell.length_c   1.000
_cell.angle_alpha   90.00
_cell.angle_beta   90.00
_cell.angle_gamma   90.00
#
_symmetry.space_group_name_H-M   'P 1'
#
loop_
_entity.id
_entity.type
_entity.pdbx_description
1 polymer ?
#
loop_
_entity_poly.entity_id
_entity_poly.type
_entity_poly.pdbx_seq_one_letter_code
_entity_poly.pdbx_strand_id
1 'polypeptide(L)' 'MKNTLRSQLETYKRDNTESSKEAMLSTMDSIFNSMTDYDISALSSIETAKKALTSRETNKNEIIQTVESVISSLS' A
#
# COMPACT_ATOMS: atom_id res chain seq x y z
N MET A 1 5.01 2.99 -10.43
CA MET A 1 5.23 3.01 -8.97
C MET A 1 5.01 1.66 -8.27
N LYS A 2 4.45 0.64 -8.94
CA LYS A 2 4.34 -0.74 -8.44
C LYS A 2 5.66 -1.30 -7.87
N ASN A 3 6.78 -1.12 -8.56
CA ASN A 3 8.10 -1.58 -8.09
C ASN A 3 8.57 -0.84 -6.83
N THR A 4 8.33 0.47 -6.74
CA THR A 4 8.62 1.28 -5.56
C THR A 4 7.84 0.77 -4.35
N LEU A 5 6.52 0.57 -4.51
CA LEU A 5 5.66 0.05 -3.46
C LEU A 5 6.11 -1.35 -2.99
N ARG A 6 6.48 -2.23 -3.93
CA ARG A 6 7.05 -3.55 -3.61
C ARG A 6 8.32 -3.44 -2.78
N SER A 7 9.25 -2.56 -3.14
CA SER A 7 10.49 -2.36 -2.38
C SER A 7 10.24 -1.84 -0.96
N GLN A 8 9.26 -0.95 -0.79
CA GLN A 8 8.89 -0.42 0.52
C GLN A 8 8.21 -1.48 1.38
N LEU A 9 7.36 -2.32 0.78
CA LEU A 9 6.76 -3.46 1.47
C LEU A 9 7.83 -4.42 2.01
N GLU A 10 8.85 -4.76 1.22
CA GLU A 10 9.95 -5.63 1.69
C GLU A 10 10.75 -4.96 2.83
N THR A 11 10.87 -3.63 2.81
CA THR A 11 11.47 -2.88 3.92
C THR A 11 10.62 -2.97 5.18
N TYR A 12 9.31 -2.75 5.08
CA TYR A 12 8.37 -2.88 6.21
C TYR A 12 8.30 -4.31 6.76
N LYS A 13 8.33 -5.33 5.89
CA LYS A 13 8.40 -6.74 6.29
C LYS A 13 9.61 -7.00 7.19
N ARG A 14 10.73 -6.31 6.97
CA ARG A 14 11.95 -6.43 7.78
C ARG A 14 11.92 -5.56 9.04
N ASP A 15 11.56 -4.28 8.93
CA ASP A 15 11.74 -3.31 10.01
C ASP A 15 10.49 -3.05 10.87
N ASN A 16 9.29 -3.28 10.33
CA ASN A 16 7.99 -2.98 10.96
C ASN A 16 7.89 -1.57 11.58
N THR A 17 8.51 -0.57 10.95
CA THR A 17 8.54 0.80 11.48
C THR A 17 7.41 1.68 10.94
N GLU A 18 7.09 2.77 11.66
CA GLU A 18 6.17 3.79 11.17
C GLU A 18 6.71 4.50 9.92
N SER A 19 8.02 4.76 9.86
CA SER A 19 8.64 5.39 8.67
C SER A 19 8.46 4.55 7.40
N SER A 20 8.53 3.22 7.48
CA SER A 20 8.27 2.36 6.33
C SER A 20 6.77 2.27 5.99
N LYS A 21 5.86 2.44 6.95
CA LYS A 21 4.42 2.65 6.68
C LYS A 21 4.16 3.97 5.94
N GLU A 22 4.75 5.06 6.40
CA GLU A 22 4.63 6.39 5.78
C GLU A 22 5.14 6.38 4.34
N ALA A 23 6.25 5.68 4.06
CA ALA A 23 6.78 5.51 2.71
C ALA A 23 5.78 4.78 1.79
N MET A 24 5.13 3.72 2.28
CA MET A 24 4.08 3.01 1.53
C MET A 24 2.85 3.90 1.30
N LEU A 25 2.40 4.64 2.32
CA LEU A 25 1.29 5.59 2.21
C LEU A 25 1.54 6.64 1.13
N SER A 26 2.71 7.29 1.16
CA SER A 26 3.09 8.31 0.17
C SER A 26 3.11 7.75 -1.26
N THR A 27 3.58 6.52 -1.42
CA THR A 27 3.60 5.86 -2.73
C THR A 27 2.20 5.47 -3.19
N MET A 28 1.32 5.03 -2.28
CA MET A 28 -0.09 4.76 -2.58
C MET A 28 -0.84 6.02 -3.00
N ASP A 29 -0.59 7.16 -2.33
CA ASP A 29 -1.18 8.44 -2.73
C ASP A 29 -0.73 8.85 -4.13
N SER A 30 0.56 8.65 -4.44
CA SER A 30 1.09 8.90 -5.77
C SER A 30 0.43 7.99 -6.80
N ILE A 31 0.28 6.69 -6.50
CA ILE A 31 -0.42 5.73 -7.37
C ILE A 31 -1.83 6.20 -7.63
N PHE A 32 -2.61 6.46 -6.57
CA PHE A 32 -3.99 6.94 -6.66
C PHE A 32 -4.10 8.19 -7.55
N ASN A 33 -3.23 9.18 -7.35
CA ASN A 33 -3.21 10.42 -8.15
C ASN A 33 -2.80 10.21 -9.61
N SER A 34 -2.13 9.09 -9.94
CA SER A 34 -1.72 8.75 -11.30
C SER A 34 -2.72 7.86 -12.05
N MET A 35 -3.74 7.35 -11.36
CA MET A 35 -4.75 6.48 -11.97
C MET A 35 -5.78 7.31 -12.75
N THR A 36 -6.10 6.85 -13.95
CA THR A 36 -7.24 7.36 -14.73
C THR A 36 -8.50 6.56 -14.37
N ASP A 37 -9.69 7.13 -14.57
CA ASP A 37 -11.03 6.67 -14.12
C ASP A 37 -11.41 5.18 -14.34
N TYR A 38 -10.62 4.39 -15.08
CA TYR A 38 -10.95 3.03 -15.49
C TYR A 38 -10.42 1.91 -14.57
N ASP A 39 -9.60 2.19 -13.55
CA ASP A 39 -8.98 1.17 -12.68
C ASP A 39 -9.71 0.98 -11.32
N ILE A 40 -11.02 0.68 -11.38
CA ILE A 40 -11.90 0.55 -10.19
C ILE A 40 -11.40 -0.52 -9.19
N SER A 41 -10.82 -1.63 -9.67
CA SER A 41 -10.33 -2.73 -8.82
C SER A 41 -9.12 -2.32 -7.98
N ALA A 42 -8.20 -1.55 -8.56
CA ALA A 42 -7.02 -1.08 -7.85
C ALA A 42 -7.37 0.08 -6.89
N LEU A 43 -8.41 0.88 -7.19
CA LEU A 43 -8.87 1.96 -6.29
C LEU A 43 -9.35 1.42 -4.93
N SER A 44 -10.23 0.42 -4.92
CA SER A 44 -10.71 -0.20 -3.67
C SER A 44 -9.59 -0.89 -2.87
N SER A 45 -8.64 -1.50 -3.58
CA SER A 45 -7.44 -2.09 -2.96
C SER A 45 -6.59 -1.01 -2.27
N ILE A 46 -6.39 0.14 -2.91
CA ILE A 46 -5.60 1.26 -2.38
C ILE A 46 -6.26 1.84 -1.13
N GLU A 47 -7.57 2.08 -1.16
CA GLU A 47 -8.30 2.60 0.01
C GLU A 47 -8.21 1.66 1.21
N THR A 48 -8.36 0.35 0.97
CA THR A 48 -8.24 -0.68 2.01
C THR A 48 -6.85 -0.68 2.64
N ALA A 49 -5.81 -0.62 1.82
CA ALA A 49 -4.44 -0.60 2.33
C ALA A 49 -4.09 0.71 3.06
N LYS A 50 -4.60 1.86 2.60
CA LYS A 50 -4.44 3.14 3.32
C LYS A 50 -5.08 3.11 4.71
N LYS A 51 -6.27 2.49 4.85
CA LYS A 51 -6.91 2.28 6.16
C LYS A 51 -6.06 1.38 7.06
N ALA A 52 -5.54 0.27 6.54
CA ALA A 52 -4.68 -0.64 7.28
C ALA A 52 -3.38 0.06 7.76
N LEU A 53 -2.77 0.89 6.91
CA LEU A 53 -1.53 1.62 7.23
C LEU A 53 -1.70 2.74 8.27
N THR A 54 -2.88 3.36 8.33
CA THR A 54 -3.17 4.48 9.26
C THR A 54 -3.83 4.04 10.56
N SER A 55 -4.34 2.81 10.59
CA SER A 55 -4.97 2.23 11.78
C SER A 55 -3.95 1.90 12.86
N ARG A 56 -4.30 2.21 14.11
CA ARG A 56 -3.52 1.83 15.30
C ARG A 56 -3.77 0.39 15.76
N GLU A 57 -4.85 -0.22 15.27
CA GLU A 57 -5.30 -1.57 15.68
C GLU A 57 -4.89 -2.66 14.67
N THR A 58 -4.48 -2.26 13.48
CA THR A 58 -4.10 -3.18 12.40
C THR A 58 -2.73 -3.80 12.69
N ASN A 59 -2.66 -5.13 12.59
CA ASN A 59 -1.42 -5.87 12.79
C ASN A 59 -0.55 -5.90 11.52
N LYS A 60 0.74 -6.22 11.69
CA LYS A 60 1.72 -6.26 10.60
C LYS A 60 1.30 -7.13 9.41
N ASN A 61 0.73 -8.30 9.65
CA ASN A 61 0.38 -9.24 8.60
C ASN A 61 -0.78 -8.71 7.75
N GLU A 62 -1.75 -8.06 8.37
CA GLU A 62 -2.87 -7.43 7.68
C GLU A 62 -2.40 -6.26 6.79
N ILE A 63 -1.45 -5.45 7.27
CA ILE A 63 -0.80 -4.42 6.45
C ILE A 63 -0.10 -5.06 5.25
N ILE A 64 0.67 -6.13 5.46
CA ILE A 64 1.36 -6.83 4.36
C ILE A 64 0.36 -7.32 3.31
N GLN A 65 -0.69 -8.03 3.73
CA GLN A 65 -1.69 -8.60 2.82
C GLN A 65 -2.42 -7.52 2.02
N THR A 66 -2.80 -6.42 2.66
CA THR A 66 -3.50 -5.33 1.97
C THR A 66 -2.61 -4.60 0.97
N VAL A 67 -1.32 -4.40 1.28
CA VAL A 67 -0.35 -3.83 0.33
C VAL A 67 -0.04 -4.80 -0.82
N GLU A 68 0.06 -6.11 -0.56
CA GLU A 68 0.24 -7.13 -1.61
C GLU A 68 -0.96 -7.19 -2.56
N SER A 69 -2.17 -6.99 -2.04
CA SER A 69 -3.39 -6.85 -2.84
C SER A 69 -3.28 -5.66 -3.80
N VAL A 70 -2.85 -4.48 -3.32
CA VAL A 70 -2.60 -3.31 -4.18
C VAL A 70 -1.59 -3.64 -5.28
N ILE A 71 -0.44 -4.23 -4.94
CA ILE A 71 0.60 -4.58 -5.92
C ILE A 71 0.08 -5.54 -6.99
N SER A 72 -0.82 -6.46 -6.62
CA SER A 72 -1.41 -7.44 -7.52
C SER A 72 -2.47 -6.82 -8.44
N SER A 73 -3.21 -5.84 -7.94
CA SER A 73 -4.22 -5.09 -8.70
C SER A 73 -3.63 -4.05 -9.66
N LEU A 74 -2.41 -3.58 -9.39
CA LEU A 74 -1.68 -2.73 -10.33
C LEU A 74 -1.14 -3.58 -11.47
N SER A 75 -1.53 -3.29 -12.71
CA SER A 75 -0.97 -3.94 -13.90
C SER A 75 0.53 -3.67 -14.01
#